data_AF-A0A7J2NHX3-F1
#
_entry.id   AF-A0A7J2NHX3-F1
#
_cell.length_a   1.000
_cell.length_b   1.000
_cell.length_c   1.000
_cell.angle_alpha   90.00
_cell.angle_beta   90.00
_cell.angle_gamma   90.00
#
_symmetry.space_group_name_H-M   'P 1'
#
loop_
_entity.id
_entity.type
_entity.pdbx_description
1 polymer ?
#
loop_
_entity_poly.entity_id
_entity_poly.type
_entity_poly.pdbx_seq_one_letter_code
_entity_poly.pdbx_strand_id
1 'polypeptide(L)'
;MKQLPFFVMPGSALSDLREEMEIIEGERRSKLIIYRYGQRCGRGLVEHMGVEAENIEEARSILPALWMETGLSRLAIDSSTDSEIVVHMEESIEGQDGRQCDFARGYLSGIASALLGRRFEADEVECISDGYPVCVVQLYDVPDILKQQQLIFSDEQSKYELERGYSYLIREESQDQAMDVFVDCVHHGFSGLGITREFPDKVRDRYSLEGIPLLWLSSDQIYDFSREPMNIPLLYGDIKTFITENSDPIVLLSGLEYLISQNGFPKVLKFMQLVDDKIAIANAVLIAPISPLTLREQDLKMLEKEMRVYLS
;
A
#
# COMPACT_ATOMS: atom_id res chain seq x y z
N MET A 1 -11.01 20.23 -21.17
CA MET A 1 -11.17 20.44 -19.72
C MET A 1 -12.61 20.12 -19.33
N LYS A 2 -12.84 19.13 -18.47
CA LYS A 2 -14.16 18.95 -17.84
C LYS A 2 -14.30 20.02 -16.75
N GLN A 3 -15.40 20.75 -16.76
CA GLN A 3 -15.70 21.77 -15.74
C GLN A 3 -15.99 21.05 -14.42
N LEU A 4 -15.23 21.33 -13.36
CA LEU A 4 -15.53 20.78 -12.04
C LEU A 4 -16.68 21.60 -11.43
N PRO A 5 -17.82 20.99 -11.07
CA PRO A 5 -18.84 21.70 -10.33
C PRO A 5 -18.29 22.03 -8.93
N PHE A 6 -18.08 23.32 -8.64
CA PHE A 6 -17.66 23.76 -7.32
C PHE A 6 -18.86 23.87 -6.40
N PHE A 7 -18.72 23.37 -5.17
CA PHE A 7 -19.75 23.38 -4.16
C PHE A 7 -19.19 24.05 -2.90
N VAL A 8 -19.75 25.20 -2.54
CA VAL A 8 -19.31 25.98 -1.38
C VAL A 8 -20.13 25.58 -0.16
N MET A 9 -19.45 25.28 0.94
CA MET A 9 -20.06 25.04 2.25
C MET A 9 -19.47 25.98 3.31
N PRO A 10 -20.21 26.28 4.39
CA PRO A 10 -19.64 26.92 5.57
C PRO A 10 -18.49 26.08 6.16
N GLY A 11 -17.49 26.73 6.77
CA GLY A 11 -16.38 26.03 7.43
C GLY A 11 -16.84 25.02 8.48
N SER A 12 -17.92 25.34 9.21
CA SER A 12 -18.52 24.47 10.23
C SER A 12 -19.11 23.17 9.66
N ALA A 13 -19.44 23.10 8.37
CA ALA A 13 -20.08 21.93 7.77
C ALA A 13 -19.18 20.68 7.87
N LEU A 14 -17.86 20.88 7.90
CA LEU A 14 -16.91 19.78 8.08
C LEU A 14 -16.91 19.27 9.53
N SER A 15 -17.03 20.16 10.52
CA SER A 15 -17.20 19.79 11.93
C SER A 15 -18.52 19.05 12.13
N ASP A 16 -19.63 19.56 11.58
CA ASP A 16 -20.95 18.93 11.67
C ASP A 16 -20.93 17.52 11.07
N LEU A 17 -20.32 17.35 9.88
CA LEU A 17 -20.16 16.04 9.25
C LEU A 17 -19.34 15.08 10.12
N ARG A 18 -18.25 15.57 10.70
CA ARG A 18 -17.39 14.77 11.59
C ARG A 18 -18.17 14.28 12.80
N GLU A 19 -18.96 15.14 13.43
CA GLU A 19 -19.79 14.77 14.60
C GLU A 19 -20.77 13.65 14.28
N GLU A 20 -21.47 13.73 13.16
CA GLU A 20 -22.37 12.66 12.69
C GLU A 20 -21.62 11.34 12.46
N MET A 21 -20.41 11.39 11.90
CA MET A 21 -19.58 10.20 11.69
C MET A 21 -19.04 9.62 13.01
N GLU A 22 -18.70 10.47 13.98
CA GLU A 22 -18.29 10.04 15.33
C GLU A 22 -19.43 9.31 16.06
N ILE A 23 -20.67 9.77 15.90
CA ILE A 23 -21.86 9.13 16.48
C ILE A 23 -22.05 7.71 15.91
N ILE A 24 -21.79 7.50 14.62
CA ILE A 24 -22.05 6.22 13.93
C ILE A 24 -20.89 5.22 14.07
N GLU A 25 -19.65 5.67 13.82
CA GLU A 25 -18.47 4.80 13.68
C GLU A 25 -17.49 4.90 14.86
N GLY A 26 -17.69 5.87 15.75
CA GLY A 26 -16.74 6.21 16.81
C GLY A 26 -15.57 7.07 16.34
N GLU A 27 -14.93 7.75 17.29
CA GLU A 27 -13.90 8.77 17.05
C GLU A 27 -12.77 8.31 16.13
N ARG A 28 -12.12 7.19 16.45
CA ARG A 28 -10.94 6.70 15.70
C ARG A 28 -11.25 6.44 14.23
N ARG A 29 -12.41 5.85 13.93
CA ARG A 29 -12.80 5.54 12.55
C ARG A 29 -13.23 6.79 11.81
N SER A 30 -13.95 7.69 12.47
CA SER A 30 -14.35 8.98 11.91
C SER A 30 -13.13 9.76 11.41
N LYS A 31 -12.09 9.94 12.26
CA LYS A 31 -10.82 10.59 11.89
C LYS A 31 -10.20 9.99 10.62
N LEU A 32 -10.12 8.66 10.53
CA LEU A 32 -9.56 7.97 9.36
C LEU A 32 -10.39 8.17 8.10
N ILE A 33 -11.72 8.18 8.20
CA ILE A 33 -12.59 8.40 7.05
C ILE A 33 -12.44 9.83 6.54
N ILE A 34 -12.44 10.82 7.43
CA ILE A 34 -12.24 12.24 7.09
C ILE A 34 -10.87 12.45 6.43
N TYR A 35 -9.81 11.87 6.99
CA TYR A 35 -8.47 11.90 6.40
C TYR A 35 -8.43 11.34 4.97
N ARG A 36 -8.96 10.13 4.77
CA ARG A 36 -9.01 9.49 3.44
C ARG A 36 -9.89 10.26 2.46
N TYR A 37 -10.95 10.89 2.95
CA TYR A 37 -11.78 11.76 2.13
C TYR A 37 -10.99 12.99 1.67
N GLY A 38 -10.25 13.63 2.58
CA GLY A 38 -9.30 14.70 2.26
C GLY A 38 -8.30 14.28 1.18
N GLN A 39 -7.68 13.10 1.30
CA GLN A 39 -6.74 12.59 0.28
C GLN A 39 -7.35 12.52 -1.12
N ARG A 40 -8.62 12.10 -1.23
CA ARG A 40 -9.33 12.04 -2.51
C ARG A 40 -9.59 13.44 -3.06
N CYS A 41 -9.98 14.39 -2.20
CA CYS A 41 -10.17 15.78 -2.60
C CYS A 41 -8.86 16.42 -3.10
N GLY A 42 -7.74 16.19 -2.39
CA GLY A 42 -6.42 16.67 -2.78
C GLY A 42 -5.95 16.16 -4.14
N ARG A 43 -6.08 14.85 -4.36
CA ARG A 43 -5.77 14.25 -5.68
C ARG A 43 -6.65 14.83 -6.78
N GLY A 44 -7.96 14.91 -6.53
CA GLY A 44 -8.91 15.45 -7.50
C GLY A 44 -8.63 16.90 -7.89
N LEU A 45 -8.13 17.74 -6.97
CA LEU A 45 -7.72 19.11 -7.27
C LEU A 45 -6.53 19.14 -8.23
N VAL A 46 -5.47 18.37 -7.96
CA VAL A 46 -4.27 18.30 -8.80
C VAL A 46 -4.62 17.80 -10.21
N GLU A 47 -5.38 16.71 -10.29
CA GLU A 47 -5.88 16.15 -11.56
C GLU A 47 -6.71 17.17 -12.35
N HIS A 48 -7.50 18.00 -11.66
CA HIS A 48 -8.30 19.05 -12.30
C HIS A 48 -7.43 20.19 -12.85
N MET A 49 -6.46 20.62 -12.06
CA MET A 49 -5.53 21.68 -12.42
C MET A 49 -4.55 21.23 -13.51
N GLY A 50 -4.35 19.92 -13.67
CA GLY A 50 -3.49 19.35 -14.71
C GLY A 50 -2.02 19.73 -14.50
N VAL A 51 -1.59 19.76 -13.24
CA VAL A 51 -0.22 20.09 -12.82
C VAL A 51 0.45 18.88 -12.21
N GLU A 52 1.74 18.74 -12.46
CA GLU A 52 2.60 17.69 -11.93
C GLU A 52 3.93 18.34 -11.53
N ALA A 53 4.72 17.68 -10.69
CA ALA A 53 6.03 18.14 -10.26
C ALA A 53 7.05 17.01 -10.41
N GLU A 54 8.19 17.30 -11.03
CA GLU A 54 9.26 16.31 -11.25
C GLU A 54 10.00 15.97 -9.93
N ASN A 55 10.03 16.92 -9.00
CA ASN A 55 10.74 16.78 -7.73
C ASN A 55 10.10 17.62 -6.62
N ILE A 56 10.58 17.47 -5.37
CA ILE A 56 10.01 18.16 -4.21
C ILE A 56 10.24 19.68 -4.26
N GLU A 57 11.33 20.15 -4.87
CA GLU A 57 11.59 21.59 -5.03
C GLU A 57 10.51 22.24 -5.91
N GLU A 58 10.16 21.59 -7.01
CA GLU A 58 9.07 22.03 -7.89
C GLU A 58 7.71 21.94 -7.16
N ALA A 59 7.44 20.82 -6.48
CA ALA A 59 6.21 20.65 -5.69
C ALA A 59 6.07 21.74 -4.61
N ARG A 60 7.17 22.13 -3.94
CA ARG A 60 7.22 23.22 -2.96
C ARG A 60 6.78 24.55 -3.56
N SER A 61 7.09 24.81 -4.83
CA SER A 61 6.68 26.04 -5.51
C SER A 61 5.19 26.06 -5.90
N ILE A 62 4.61 24.89 -6.20
CA ILE A 62 3.23 24.73 -6.68
C ILE A 62 2.23 24.58 -5.52
N LEU A 63 2.63 23.87 -4.45
CA LEU A 63 1.76 23.48 -3.34
C LEU A 63 1.00 24.66 -2.69
N PRO A 64 1.61 25.83 -2.38
CA PRO A 64 0.88 26.93 -1.77
C PRO A 64 -0.22 27.51 -2.67
N ALA A 65 0.00 27.53 -3.99
CA ALA A 65 -0.99 28.03 -4.95
C ALA A 65 -2.20 27.09 -5.02
N LEU A 66 -1.97 25.77 -5.05
CA LEU A 66 -3.05 24.79 -4.99
C LEU A 66 -3.80 24.84 -3.66
N TRP A 67 -3.06 24.98 -2.56
CA TRP A 67 -3.67 25.04 -1.24
C TRP A 67 -4.63 26.23 -1.07
N MET A 68 -4.27 27.38 -1.65
CA MET A 68 -5.09 28.59 -1.60
C MET A 68 -6.50 28.37 -2.17
N GLU A 69 -6.66 27.51 -3.17
CA GLU A 69 -7.96 27.17 -3.77
C GLU A 69 -8.89 26.41 -2.80
N THR A 70 -8.34 25.77 -1.77
CA THR A 70 -9.12 24.97 -0.82
C THR A 70 -9.84 25.84 0.21
N GLY A 71 -9.28 27.01 0.54
CA GLY A 71 -9.78 27.87 1.62
C GLY A 71 -9.71 27.26 3.03
N LEU A 72 -8.94 26.18 3.24
CA LEU A 72 -8.90 25.47 4.53
C LEU A 72 -7.99 26.12 5.58
N SER A 73 -6.94 26.81 5.14
CA SER A 73 -5.98 27.53 5.99
C SER A 73 -5.05 28.40 5.13
N ARG A 74 -4.24 29.25 5.77
CA ARG A 74 -3.09 29.91 5.12
C ARG A 74 -1.85 29.05 5.30
N LEU A 75 -1.32 28.53 4.19
CA LEU A 75 -0.18 27.61 4.20
C LEU A 75 1.14 28.31 3.92
N ALA A 76 2.16 27.97 4.72
CA ALA A 76 3.56 28.29 4.48
C ALA A 76 4.40 27.02 4.60
N ILE A 77 5.44 26.89 3.78
CA ILE A 77 6.34 25.73 3.84
C ILE A 77 7.58 26.13 4.64
N ASP A 78 7.78 25.48 5.77
CA ASP A 78 8.91 25.74 6.67
C ASP A 78 10.19 25.14 6.08
N SER A 79 10.21 23.83 5.88
CA SER A 79 11.37 23.08 5.41
C SER A 79 10.96 21.93 4.48
N SER A 80 11.91 21.45 3.68
CA SER A 80 11.70 20.32 2.76
C SER A 80 13.03 19.62 2.48
N THR A 81 12.98 18.29 2.34
CA THR A 81 14.08 17.40 1.94
C THR A 81 13.63 16.54 0.74
N ASP A 82 14.43 15.56 0.31
CA ASP A 82 14.10 14.65 -0.79
C ASP A 82 12.93 13.68 -0.50
N SER A 83 12.56 13.54 0.78
CA SER A 83 11.50 12.63 1.25
C SER A 83 10.47 13.30 2.15
N GLU A 84 10.66 14.56 2.56
CA GLU A 84 9.78 15.21 3.54
C GLU A 84 9.49 16.67 3.19
N ILE A 85 8.30 17.15 3.58
CA ILE A 85 7.88 18.55 3.48
C ILE A 85 7.18 18.93 4.79
N VAL A 86 7.67 19.94 5.49
CA VAL A 86 7.04 20.46 6.70
C VAL A 86 6.28 21.74 6.35
N VAL A 87 4.98 21.76 6.67
CA VAL A 87 4.09 22.89 6.39
C VAL A 87 3.46 23.44 7.65
N HIS A 88 3.35 24.76 7.71
CA HIS A 88 2.64 25.50 8.73
C HIS A 88 1.30 25.95 8.15
N MET A 89 0.22 25.67 8.87
CA MET A 89 -1.14 26.08 8.54
C MET A 89 -1.63 27.09 9.59
N GLU A 90 -1.69 28.36 9.19
CA GLU A 90 -2.30 29.42 9.98
C GLU A 90 -3.80 29.48 9.72
N GLU A 91 -4.60 29.82 10.74
CA GLU A 91 -6.05 29.96 10.64
C GLU A 91 -6.73 28.70 10.06
N SER A 92 -6.29 27.51 10.50
CA SER A 92 -6.95 26.26 10.13
C SER A 92 -8.40 26.23 10.57
N ILE A 93 -9.32 25.99 9.64
CA ILE A 93 -10.76 25.88 9.92
C ILE A 93 -11.00 24.77 10.96
N GLU A 94 -10.44 23.57 10.75
CA GLU A 94 -10.63 22.44 11.67
C GLU A 94 -10.02 22.73 13.05
N GLY A 95 -8.84 23.33 13.07
CA GLY A 95 -8.14 23.69 14.30
C GLY A 95 -8.93 24.73 15.12
N GLN A 96 -9.53 25.72 14.46
CA GLN A 96 -10.36 26.74 15.11
C GLN A 96 -11.65 26.18 15.70
N ASP A 97 -12.19 25.10 15.11
CA ASP A 97 -13.31 24.33 15.63
C ASP A 97 -12.91 23.39 16.80
N GLY A 98 -11.66 23.46 17.27
CA GLY A 98 -11.16 22.67 18.39
C GLY A 98 -10.94 21.20 18.04
N ARG A 99 -10.74 20.89 16.76
CA ARG A 99 -10.47 19.53 16.25
C ARG A 99 -9.09 19.46 15.61
N GLN A 100 -8.49 18.28 15.61
CA GLN A 100 -7.30 17.99 14.81
C GLN A 100 -7.62 18.12 13.30
N CYS A 101 -6.67 18.57 12.50
CA CYS A 101 -6.89 18.92 11.09
C CYS A 101 -6.86 17.69 10.17
N ASP A 102 -7.66 16.67 10.47
CA ASP A 102 -7.71 15.40 9.76
C ASP A 102 -8.02 15.55 8.26
N PHE A 103 -8.98 16.42 7.91
CA PHE A 103 -9.32 16.65 6.52
C PHE A 103 -8.20 17.40 5.81
N ALA A 104 -7.69 18.48 6.41
CA ALA A 104 -6.64 19.32 5.83
C ALA A 104 -5.34 18.54 5.62
N ARG A 105 -4.88 17.76 6.61
CA ARG A 105 -3.68 16.92 6.46
C ARG A 105 -3.89 15.83 5.40
N GLY A 106 -5.10 15.25 5.34
CA GLY A 106 -5.49 14.33 4.27
C GLY A 106 -5.42 14.98 2.90
N TYR A 107 -5.94 16.19 2.76
CA TYR A 107 -5.92 16.97 1.53
C TYR A 107 -4.48 17.26 1.08
N LEU A 108 -3.60 17.68 1.99
CA LEU A 108 -2.17 17.88 1.72
C LEU A 108 -1.49 16.60 1.22
N SER A 109 -1.71 15.47 1.92
CA SER A 109 -1.21 14.15 1.48
C SER A 109 -1.70 13.80 0.07
N GLY A 110 -2.96 14.11 -0.24
CA GLY A 110 -3.56 13.92 -1.56
C GLY A 110 -2.88 14.78 -2.65
N ILE A 111 -2.68 16.06 -2.39
CA ILE A 111 -2.00 16.98 -3.30
C ILE A 111 -0.56 16.52 -3.55
N ALA A 112 0.21 16.31 -2.47
CA ALA A 112 1.61 15.91 -2.57
C ALA A 112 1.76 14.59 -3.33
N SER A 113 0.88 13.62 -3.06
CA SER A 113 0.91 12.33 -3.76
C SER A 113 0.62 12.46 -5.26
N ALA A 114 -0.33 13.30 -5.64
CA ALA A 114 -0.69 13.50 -7.04
C ALA A 114 0.36 14.31 -7.80
N LEU A 115 0.92 15.36 -7.18
CA LEU A 115 1.97 16.17 -7.80
C LEU A 115 3.23 15.35 -8.09
N LEU A 116 3.67 14.54 -7.13
CA LEU A 116 4.97 13.86 -7.19
C LEU A 116 4.90 12.43 -7.74
N GLY A 117 3.71 11.93 -8.06
CA GLY A 117 3.51 10.55 -8.54
C GLY A 117 3.97 9.46 -7.57
N ARG A 118 4.15 9.80 -6.28
CA ARG A 118 4.58 8.91 -5.18
C ARG A 118 3.55 8.96 -4.06
N ARG A 119 3.59 8.02 -3.11
CA ARG A 119 2.66 8.06 -1.98
C ARG A 119 3.23 8.96 -0.89
N PHE A 120 2.55 10.05 -0.57
CA PHE A 120 2.87 10.87 0.59
C PHE A 120 1.80 10.68 1.67
N GLU A 121 2.22 10.53 2.92
CA GLU A 121 1.33 10.61 4.09
C GLU A 121 1.60 11.89 4.88
N ALA A 122 0.65 12.23 5.77
CA ALA A 122 0.66 13.48 6.50
C ALA A 122 0.30 13.27 7.97
N ASP A 123 1.25 13.60 8.85
CA ASP A 123 1.04 13.62 10.29
C ASP A 123 0.97 15.07 10.79
N GLU A 124 -0.03 15.35 11.61
CA GLU A 124 -0.14 16.62 12.32
C GLU A 124 0.68 16.52 13.61
N VAL A 125 1.79 17.26 13.66
CA VAL A 125 2.74 17.22 14.79
C VAL A 125 2.41 18.26 15.85
N GLU A 126 1.81 19.38 15.44
CA GLU A 126 1.30 20.43 16.33
C GLU A 126 -0.06 20.91 15.80
N CYS A 127 -0.99 21.24 16.70
CA CYS A 127 -2.30 21.75 16.33
C CYS A 127 -2.77 22.86 17.28
N ILE A 128 -3.42 23.89 16.73
CA ILE A 128 -4.00 24.96 17.53
C ILE A 128 -5.11 24.48 18.47
N SER A 129 -5.80 23.37 18.15
CA SER A 129 -6.76 22.74 19.06
C SER A 129 -6.11 22.25 20.35
N ASP A 130 -4.83 21.91 20.29
CA ASP A 130 -4.04 21.39 21.39
C ASP A 130 -3.25 22.50 22.11
N GLY A 131 -3.47 23.76 21.74
CA GLY A 131 -2.87 24.94 22.36
C GLY A 131 -1.57 25.43 21.72
N TYR A 132 -1.16 24.86 20.59
CA TYR A 132 -0.03 25.36 19.80
C TYR A 132 -0.39 26.65 19.05
N PRO A 133 0.59 27.49 18.68
CA PRO A 133 0.31 28.76 17.99
C PRO A 133 -0.08 28.60 16.52
N VAL A 134 0.29 27.49 15.90
CA VAL A 134 0.04 27.17 14.49
C VAL A 134 -0.14 25.66 14.35
N CYS A 135 -0.87 25.19 13.34
CA CYS A 135 -0.88 23.77 13.02
C CYS A 135 0.33 23.43 12.15
N VAL A 136 1.09 22.40 12.54
CA VAL A 136 2.26 21.94 11.79
C VAL A 136 1.96 20.54 11.27
N VAL A 137 2.10 20.36 9.96
CA VAL A 137 1.91 19.07 9.29
C VAL A 137 3.21 18.66 8.62
N GLN A 138 3.65 17.44 8.92
CA GLN A 138 4.78 16.80 8.26
C GLN A 138 4.25 15.86 7.19
N LEU A 139 4.58 16.17 5.93
CA LEU A 139 4.38 15.29 4.80
C LEU A 139 5.65 14.45 4.60
N TYR A 140 5.49 13.15 4.41
CA TYR A 140 6.62 12.26 4.15
C TYR A 140 6.27 11.26 3.05
N ASP A 141 7.25 11.00 2.19
CA ASP A 141 7.21 9.93 1.19
C ASP A 141 7.13 8.60 1.92
N VAL A 142 6.07 7.86 1.66
CA VAL A 142 5.93 6.47 2.10
C VAL A 142 6.44 5.64 0.93
N PRO A 143 7.62 5.00 1.07
CA PRO A 143 8.17 4.17 0.03
C PRO A 143 7.10 3.18 -0.42
N ASP A 144 6.91 3.09 -1.73
CA ASP A 144 6.08 2.03 -2.28
C ASP A 144 6.79 0.70 -2.01
N ILE A 145 6.43 0.07 -0.90
CA ILE A 145 6.94 -1.23 -0.47
C ILE A 145 6.65 -2.35 -1.47
N LEU A 146 5.80 -2.10 -2.48
CA LEU A 146 5.53 -3.02 -3.59
C LEU A 146 6.35 -2.70 -4.84
N LYS A 147 7.09 -1.59 -4.86
CA LYS A 147 7.92 -1.22 -6.01
C LYS A 147 9.29 -1.86 -5.91
N GLN A 148 9.63 -2.63 -6.93
CA GLN A 148 10.95 -3.24 -7.02
C GLN A 148 12.02 -2.23 -7.42
N GLN A 149 13.14 -2.25 -6.69
CA GLN A 149 14.34 -1.46 -6.98
C GLN A 149 15.28 -2.26 -7.90
N GLN A 150 16.18 -1.56 -8.60
CA GLN A 150 17.01 -2.07 -9.71
C GLN A 150 17.46 -3.54 -9.57
N LEU A 151 17.12 -4.35 -10.58
CA LEU A 151 17.41 -5.77 -10.69
C LEU A 151 18.90 -6.08 -10.84
N ILE A 152 19.36 -7.14 -10.16
CA ILE A 152 20.61 -7.83 -10.45
C ILE A 152 20.28 -9.00 -11.37
N PHE A 153 20.72 -8.93 -12.62
CA PHE A 153 20.52 -10.00 -13.60
C PHE A 153 21.68 -11.01 -13.55
N SER A 154 21.35 -12.30 -13.55
CA SER A 154 22.34 -13.36 -13.81
C SER A 154 22.46 -13.64 -15.31
N ASP A 155 23.69 -13.84 -15.78
CA ASP A 155 23.97 -14.30 -17.16
C ASP A 155 23.78 -15.83 -17.34
N GLU A 156 23.47 -16.55 -16.25
CA GLU A 156 23.21 -17.99 -16.28
C GLU A 156 21.81 -18.29 -16.86
N GLN A 157 21.61 -19.55 -17.26
CA GLN A 157 20.32 -19.98 -17.81
C GLN A 157 19.39 -20.35 -16.67
N SER A 158 18.15 -19.80 -16.68
CA SER A 158 17.11 -20.06 -15.68
C SER A 158 16.98 -21.55 -15.40
N LYS A 159 17.09 -21.93 -14.12
CA LYS A 159 17.03 -23.33 -13.70
C LYS A 159 15.58 -23.84 -13.71
N TYR A 160 14.63 -22.95 -13.46
CA TYR A 160 13.20 -23.26 -13.40
C TYR A 160 12.44 -22.51 -14.48
N GLU A 161 11.48 -23.17 -15.12
CA GLU A 161 10.59 -22.56 -16.12
C GLU A 161 9.15 -22.58 -15.60
N LEU A 162 8.55 -21.40 -15.48
CA LEU A 162 7.15 -21.22 -15.10
C LEU A 162 6.39 -20.57 -16.26
N GLU A 163 5.20 -21.11 -16.53
CA GLU A 163 4.31 -20.59 -17.55
C GLU A 163 3.51 -19.43 -16.97
N ARG A 164 3.46 -18.31 -17.70
CA ARG A 164 2.77 -17.09 -17.28
C ARG A 164 1.26 -17.29 -17.26
N GLY A 165 0.58 -16.53 -16.41
CA GLY A 165 -0.87 -16.59 -16.22
C GLY A 165 -1.34 -17.77 -15.36
N TYR A 166 -0.42 -18.41 -14.62
CA TYR A 166 -0.74 -19.57 -13.78
C TYR A 166 -0.25 -19.42 -12.34
N SER A 167 -1.03 -19.98 -11.44
CA SER A 167 -0.66 -20.19 -10.04
C SER A 167 -0.14 -21.61 -9.82
N TYR A 168 0.97 -21.72 -9.08
CA TYR A 168 1.67 -22.96 -8.78
C TYR A 168 1.63 -23.28 -7.29
N LEU A 169 1.17 -24.47 -6.95
CA LEU A 169 1.23 -25.05 -5.62
C LEU A 169 2.45 -25.95 -5.53
N ILE A 170 3.40 -25.61 -4.65
CA ILE A 170 4.62 -26.39 -4.43
C ILE A 170 4.48 -27.14 -3.11
N ARG A 171 4.55 -28.47 -3.18
CA ARG A 171 4.48 -29.30 -1.98
C ARG A 171 5.87 -29.40 -1.36
N GLU A 172 6.06 -28.82 -0.18
CA GLU A 172 7.35 -28.83 0.51
C GLU A 172 7.23 -29.23 1.99
N GLU A 173 8.17 -30.05 2.48
CA GLU A 173 8.23 -30.48 3.89
C GLU A 173 9.45 -29.93 4.64
N SER A 174 10.56 -29.68 3.95
CA SER A 174 11.83 -29.27 4.59
C SER A 174 12.80 -28.47 3.70
N GLN A 175 12.56 -28.38 2.39
CA GLN A 175 13.36 -27.60 1.45
C GLN A 175 12.57 -26.35 1.08
N ASP A 176 13.24 -25.19 1.05
CA ASP A 176 12.66 -23.91 0.61
C ASP A 176 12.57 -23.85 -0.93
N GLN A 177 12.06 -24.92 -1.56
CA GLN A 177 12.02 -25.06 -3.01
C GLN A 177 11.24 -23.92 -3.66
N ALA A 178 10.13 -23.49 -3.05
CA ALA A 178 9.37 -22.36 -3.57
C ALA A 178 10.15 -21.04 -3.53
N MET A 179 11.01 -20.85 -2.53
CA MET A 179 11.89 -19.68 -2.46
C MET A 179 12.98 -19.76 -3.53
N ASP A 180 13.61 -20.93 -3.71
CA ASP A 180 14.64 -21.12 -4.74
C ASP A 180 14.09 -20.81 -6.15
N VAL A 181 12.88 -21.27 -6.46
CA VAL A 181 12.21 -20.98 -7.74
C VAL A 181 11.92 -19.48 -7.88
N PHE A 182 11.44 -18.84 -6.81
CA PHE A 182 11.17 -17.40 -6.80
C PHE A 182 12.45 -16.58 -7.03
N VAL A 183 13.53 -16.90 -6.32
CA VAL A 183 14.85 -16.26 -6.42
C VAL A 183 15.41 -16.40 -7.84
N ASP A 184 15.36 -17.60 -8.42
CA ASP A 184 15.78 -17.85 -9.81
C ASP A 184 15.00 -16.96 -10.78
N CYS A 185 13.67 -16.92 -10.69
CA CYS A 185 12.85 -16.07 -11.58
C CYS A 185 13.19 -14.58 -11.44
N VAL A 186 13.37 -14.08 -10.22
CA VAL A 186 13.70 -12.68 -9.97
C VAL A 186 15.08 -12.32 -10.57
N HIS A 187 16.09 -13.18 -10.41
CA HIS A 187 17.40 -12.97 -11.03
C HIS A 187 17.38 -13.06 -12.57
N HIS A 188 16.36 -13.68 -13.15
CA HIS A 188 16.14 -13.74 -14.60
C HIS A 188 15.11 -12.72 -15.10
N GLY A 189 14.86 -11.66 -14.32
CA GLY A 189 14.17 -10.46 -14.79
C GLY A 189 12.68 -10.39 -14.50
N PHE A 190 12.13 -11.31 -13.72
CA PHE A 190 10.76 -11.16 -13.21
C PHE A 190 10.70 -10.07 -12.14
N SER A 191 9.57 -9.36 -12.10
CA SER A 191 9.29 -8.44 -11.01
C SER A 191 8.76 -9.22 -9.81
N GLY A 192 9.51 -9.33 -8.71
CA GLY A 192 9.18 -10.17 -7.55
C GLY A 192 8.47 -9.46 -6.40
N LEU A 193 7.44 -10.10 -5.84
CA LEU A 193 6.85 -9.76 -4.54
C LEU A 193 6.85 -11.00 -3.64
N GLY A 194 7.59 -10.94 -2.53
CA GLY A 194 7.54 -11.99 -1.51
C GLY A 194 6.57 -11.64 -0.38
N ILE A 195 5.70 -12.57 -0.01
CA ILE A 195 4.84 -12.48 1.16
C ILE A 195 5.25 -13.63 2.07
N THR A 196 5.84 -13.31 3.22
CA THR A 196 6.53 -14.31 4.05
C THR A 196 6.16 -14.19 5.52
N ARG A 197 6.35 -15.26 6.29
CA ARG A 197 6.27 -15.23 7.76
C ARG A 197 7.61 -14.89 8.41
N GLU A 198 8.70 -15.08 7.69
CA GLU A 198 10.03 -14.70 8.16
C GLU A 198 10.20 -13.18 8.04
N PHE A 199 10.96 -12.57 8.95
CA PHE A 199 11.16 -11.13 8.94
C PHE A 199 11.94 -10.70 7.68
N PRO A 200 11.51 -9.68 6.91
CA PRO A 200 12.05 -9.36 5.60
C PRO A 200 13.57 -9.22 5.53
N ASP A 201 14.21 -8.57 6.50
CA ASP A 201 15.67 -8.39 6.47
C ASP A 201 16.42 -9.73 6.53
N LYS A 202 15.89 -10.71 7.27
CA LYS A 202 16.49 -12.06 7.30
C LYS A 202 16.34 -12.79 5.98
N VAL A 203 15.22 -12.59 5.28
CA VAL A 203 14.96 -13.18 3.97
C VAL A 203 15.89 -12.56 2.94
N ARG A 204 16.07 -11.22 2.96
CA ARG A 204 17.02 -10.52 2.10
C ARG A 204 18.44 -11.04 2.28
N ASP A 205 18.93 -11.07 3.52
CA ASP A 205 20.28 -11.51 3.83
C ASP A 205 20.54 -12.97 3.41
N ARG A 206 19.54 -13.84 3.56
CA ARG A 206 19.67 -15.27 3.22
C ARG A 206 19.66 -15.52 1.71
N TYR A 207 18.84 -14.79 0.97
CA TYR A 207 18.53 -15.09 -0.43
C TYR A 207 19.03 -14.03 -1.44
N SER A 208 19.76 -13.00 -1.00
CA SER A 208 20.26 -11.90 -1.85
C SER A 208 19.13 -11.23 -2.64
N LEU A 209 18.02 -10.94 -1.93
CA LEU A 209 16.82 -10.31 -2.48
C LEU A 209 16.82 -8.79 -2.21
N GLU A 210 17.97 -8.14 -2.31
CA GLU A 210 18.05 -6.68 -2.16
C GLU A 210 17.19 -5.98 -3.20
N GLY A 211 16.43 -4.96 -2.78
CA GLY A 211 15.53 -4.22 -3.66
C GLY A 211 14.23 -4.94 -4.03
N ILE A 212 14.02 -6.19 -3.59
CA ILE A 212 12.79 -6.94 -3.81
C ILE A 212 11.75 -6.61 -2.72
N PRO A 213 10.52 -6.24 -3.11
CA PRO A 213 9.36 -6.11 -2.23
C PRO A 213 9.12 -7.36 -1.38
N LEU A 214 9.10 -7.19 -0.06
CA LEU A 214 8.83 -8.25 0.89
C LEU A 214 7.79 -7.78 1.93
N LEU A 215 6.62 -8.40 1.93
CA LEU A 215 5.58 -8.21 2.95
C LEU A 215 5.72 -9.27 4.05
N TRP A 216 5.54 -8.84 5.29
CA TRP A 216 5.66 -9.69 6.46
C TRP A 216 4.30 -10.01 7.08
N LEU A 217 3.92 -11.28 7.08
CA LEU A 217 2.70 -11.75 7.74
C LEU A 217 2.89 -11.76 9.27
N SER A 218 2.41 -10.70 9.93
CA SER A 218 2.60 -10.50 11.36
C SER A 218 1.40 -9.79 11.98
N SER A 219 1.09 -10.13 13.23
CA SER A 219 0.14 -9.38 14.05
C SER A 219 0.71 -8.03 14.50
N ASP A 220 2.03 -7.87 14.49
CA ASP A 220 2.70 -6.61 14.82
C ASP A 220 2.68 -5.67 13.60
N GLN A 221 1.94 -4.58 13.71
CA GLN A 221 1.78 -3.55 12.67
C GLN A 221 2.77 -2.39 12.86
N ILE A 222 3.97 -2.71 13.37
CA ILE A 222 5.02 -1.72 13.64
C ILE A 222 5.68 -1.23 12.35
N TYR A 223 5.82 -2.11 11.35
CA TYR A 223 6.49 -1.81 10.10
C TYR A 223 5.47 -1.64 8.96
N ASP A 224 5.77 -0.74 8.01
CA ASP A 224 4.89 -0.50 6.86
C ASP A 224 4.74 -1.72 5.96
N PHE A 225 5.72 -2.62 5.95
CA PHE A 225 5.67 -3.90 5.24
C PHE A 225 4.96 -5.02 6.02
N SER A 226 4.54 -4.77 7.28
CA SER A 226 3.74 -5.73 8.04
C SER A 226 2.33 -5.83 7.47
N ARG A 227 1.80 -7.06 7.42
CA ARG A 227 0.44 -7.35 7.02
C ARG A 227 -0.20 -8.28 8.03
N GLU A 228 -1.28 -7.81 8.64
CA GLU A 228 -2.07 -8.61 9.56
C GLU A 228 -2.72 -9.79 8.81
N PRO A 229 -2.45 -11.05 9.20
CA PRO A 229 -2.94 -12.23 8.48
C PRO A 229 -4.45 -12.31 8.35
N MET A 230 -5.20 -11.72 9.29
CA MET A 230 -6.66 -11.69 9.28
C MET A 230 -7.23 -10.69 8.25
N ASN A 231 -6.42 -9.71 7.83
CA ASN A 231 -6.78 -8.68 6.87
C ASN A 231 -6.55 -9.13 5.42
N ILE A 232 -7.24 -10.21 5.05
CA ILE A 232 -7.25 -10.78 3.69
C ILE A 232 -7.55 -9.73 2.58
N PRO A 233 -8.48 -8.77 2.77
CA PRO A 233 -8.74 -7.74 1.76
C PRO A 233 -7.52 -6.85 1.46
N LEU A 234 -6.71 -6.52 2.49
CA LEU A 234 -5.48 -5.75 2.30
C LEU A 234 -4.45 -6.56 1.50
N LEU A 235 -4.20 -7.81 1.88
CA LEU A 235 -3.30 -8.71 1.15
C LEU A 235 -3.69 -8.86 -0.32
N TYR A 236 -4.99 -9.03 -0.58
CA TYR A 236 -5.53 -9.09 -1.94
C TYR A 236 -5.27 -7.78 -2.71
N GLY A 237 -5.46 -6.64 -2.04
CA GLY A 237 -5.15 -5.32 -2.58
C GLY A 237 -3.69 -5.20 -2.96
N ASP A 238 -2.77 -5.57 -2.08
CA ASP A 238 -1.33 -5.49 -2.34
C ASP A 238 -0.92 -6.36 -3.54
N ILE A 239 -1.36 -7.63 -3.58
CA ILE A 239 -1.07 -8.53 -4.70
C ILE A 239 -1.63 -7.96 -6.00
N LYS A 240 -2.89 -7.51 -5.99
CA LYS A 240 -3.55 -6.96 -7.18
C LYS A 240 -2.83 -5.71 -7.69
N THR A 241 -2.45 -4.79 -6.81
CA THR A 241 -1.70 -3.59 -7.17
C THR A 241 -0.37 -3.99 -7.79
N PHE A 242 0.39 -4.85 -7.11
CA PHE A 242 1.70 -5.31 -7.59
C PHE A 242 1.65 -5.90 -9.00
N ILE A 243 0.76 -6.85 -9.26
CA ILE A 243 0.66 -7.51 -10.58
C ILE A 243 0.10 -6.60 -11.68
N THR A 244 -0.53 -5.48 -11.32
CA THR A 244 -1.06 -4.51 -12.30
C THR A 244 -0.01 -3.48 -12.69
N GLU A 245 0.88 -3.13 -11.77
CA GLU A 245 1.85 -2.03 -11.93
C GLU A 245 3.23 -2.49 -12.43
N ASN A 246 3.50 -3.80 -12.41
CA ASN A 246 4.81 -4.34 -12.79
C ASN A 246 4.72 -5.23 -14.04
N SER A 247 5.79 -5.22 -14.84
CA SER A 247 5.96 -6.13 -15.98
C SER A 247 6.52 -7.47 -15.54
N ASP A 248 6.01 -8.56 -16.12
CA ASP A 248 6.39 -9.94 -15.80
C ASP A 248 6.38 -10.23 -14.27
N PRO A 249 5.27 -9.95 -13.57
CA PRO A 249 5.22 -10.05 -12.12
C PRO A 249 5.15 -11.50 -11.64
N ILE A 250 5.91 -11.80 -10.59
CA ILE A 250 5.90 -13.06 -9.85
C ILE A 250 5.65 -12.79 -8.36
N VAL A 251 4.74 -13.54 -7.76
CA VAL A 251 4.38 -13.42 -6.35
C VAL A 251 4.69 -14.73 -5.64
N LEU A 252 5.43 -14.67 -4.52
CA LEU A 252 5.62 -15.79 -3.61
C LEU A 252 4.73 -15.61 -2.38
N LEU A 253 3.84 -16.56 -2.09
CA LEU A 253 3.00 -16.58 -0.88
C LEU A 253 3.48 -17.63 0.12
N SER A 254 4.63 -17.37 0.76
CA SER A 254 5.20 -18.22 1.82
C SER A 254 4.53 -17.97 3.18
N GLY A 255 3.28 -18.42 3.28
CA GLY A 255 2.50 -18.32 4.52
C GLY A 255 1.07 -18.83 4.39
N LEU A 256 0.78 -19.65 3.39
CA LEU A 256 -0.56 -20.13 3.08
C LEU A 256 -1.18 -20.89 4.27
N GLU A 257 -0.41 -21.77 4.93
CA GLU A 257 -0.84 -22.50 6.13
C GLU A 257 -1.18 -21.56 7.28
N TYR A 258 -0.41 -20.49 7.43
CA TYR A 258 -0.63 -19.52 8.48
C TYR A 258 -1.90 -18.71 8.22
N LEU A 259 -2.14 -18.30 6.97
CA LEU A 259 -3.41 -17.68 6.59
C LEU A 259 -4.59 -18.62 6.88
N ILE A 260 -4.47 -19.92 6.54
CA ILE A 260 -5.50 -20.93 6.80
C ILE A 260 -5.75 -21.09 8.30
N SER A 261 -4.69 -21.15 9.10
CA SER A 261 -4.75 -21.21 10.56
C SER A 261 -5.49 -20.01 11.16
N GLN A 262 -5.24 -18.80 10.67
CA GLN A 262 -5.81 -17.57 11.24
C GLN A 262 -7.23 -17.26 10.76
N ASN A 263 -7.59 -17.70 9.55
CA ASN A 263 -8.83 -17.29 8.88
C ASN A 263 -9.82 -18.43 8.64
N GLY A 264 -9.37 -19.68 8.75
CA GLY A 264 -10.10 -20.85 8.31
C GLY A 264 -9.99 -21.11 6.81
N PHE A 265 -9.95 -22.40 6.44
CA PHE A 265 -9.74 -22.84 5.07
C PHE A 265 -10.73 -22.25 4.03
N PRO A 266 -12.06 -22.19 4.27
CA PRO A 266 -13.00 -21.69 3.26
C PRO A 266 -12.77 -20.22 2.87
N LYS A 267 -12.30 -19.39 3.82
CA LYS A 267 -12.00 -17.98 3.56
C LYS A 267 -10.73 -17.84 2.72
N VAL A 268 -9.72 -18.65 3.01
CA VAL A 268 -8.45 -18.63 2.27
C VAL A 268 -8.60 -19.25 0.88
N LEU A 269 -9.36 -20.33 0.71
CA LEU A 269 -9.63 -20.90 -0.61
C LEU A 269 -10.29 -19.87 -1.55
N LYS A 270 -11.29 -19.13 -1.07
CA LYS A 270 -11.91 -18.02 -1.83
C LYS A 270 -10.91 -16.92 -2.17
N PHE A 271 -10.01 -16.59 -1.24
CA PHE A 271 -8.94 -15.64 -1.51
C PHE A 271 -8.00 -16.13 -2.61
N MET A 272 -7.56 -17.38 -2.55
CA MET A 272 -6.70 -17.98 -3.58
C MET A 272 -7.39 -18.00 -4.95
N GLN A 273 -8.69 -18.33 -5.02
CA GLN A 273 -9.48 -18.26 -6.26
C GLN A 273 -9.52 -16.85 -6.85
N LEU A 274 -9.77 -15.84 -6.01
CA LEU A 274 -9.78 -14.44 -6.45
C LEU A 274 -8.40 -13.95 -6.90
N VAL A 275 -7.33 -14.43 -6.27
CA VAL A 275 -5.97 -14.12 -6.67
C VAL A 275 -5.65 -14.81 -8.01
N ASP A 276 -5.96 -16.09 -8.16
CA ASP A 276 -5.72 -16.86 -9.38
C ASP A 276 -6.38 -16.22 -10.61
N ASP A 277 -7.64 -15.77 -10.48
CA ASP A 277 -8.34 -15.00 -11.52
C ASP A 277 -7.53 -13.77 -11.96
N LYS A 278 -6.89 -13.07 -11.00
CA LYS A 278 -6.07 -11.89 -11.30
C LYS A 278 -4.71 -12.24 -11.86
N ILE A 279 -4.09 -13.33 -11.40
CA ILE A 279 -2.83 -13.85 -11.95
C ILE A 279 -3.01 -14.16 -13.44
N ALA A 280 -4.10 -14.84 -13.80
CA ALA A 280 -4.43 -15.17 -15.19
C ALA A 280 -4.64 -13.91 -16.06
N ILE A 281 -5.39 -12.92 -15.56
CA ILE A 281 -5.67 -11.67 -16.30
C ILE A 281 -4.41 -10.82 -16.49
N ALA A 282 -3.55 -10.73 -15.47
CA ALA A 282 -2.33 -9.94 -15.50
C ALA A 282 -1.16 -10.66 -16.21
N ASN A 283 -1.35 -11.91 -16.65
CA ASN A 283 -0.28 -12.77 -17.17
C ASN A 283 0.89 -12.89 -16.17
N ALA A 284 0.56 -12.89 -14.88
CA ALA A 284 1.50 -12.99 -13.75
C ALA A 284 1.80 -14.45 -13.40
N VAL A 285 2.68 -14.67 -12.43
CA VAL A 285 2.93 -15.98 -11.84
C VAL A 285 2.73 -15.91 -10.33
N LEU A 286 2.05 -16.89 -9.75
CA LEU A 286 1.96 -17.07 -8.30
C LEU A 286 2.63 -18.38 -7.90
N ILE A 287 3.45 -18.35 -6.85
CA ILE A 287 4.02 -19.53 -6.20
C ILE A 287 3.47 -19.56 -4.77
N ALA A 288 2.85 -20.68 -4.40
CA ALA A 288 2.37 -20.92 -3.05
C ALA A 288 2.96 -22.24 -2.55
N PRO A 289 3.91 -22.23 -1.61
CA PRO A 289 4.30 -23.43 -0.90
C PRO A 289 3.18 -23.91 0.03
N ILE A 290 3.08 -25.24 0.17
CA ILE A 290 2.20 -25.87 1.15
C ILE A 290 2.84 -27.18 1.65
N SER A 291 2.83 -27.40 2.96
CA SER A 291 3.13 -28.70 3.54
C SER A 291 1.89 -29.59 3.52
N PRO A 292 1.87 -30.70 2.75
CA PRO A 292 0.69 -31.57 2.63
C PRO A 292 0.21 -32.13 3.97
N LEU A 293 1.11 -32.27 4.94
CA LEU A 293 0.85 -32.82 6.28
C LEU A 293 0.09 -31.84 7.20
N THR A 294 0.00 -30.57 6.82
CA THR A 294 -0.65 -29.52 7.63
C THR A 294 -2.13 -29.33 7.30
N LEU A 295 -2.63 -30.00 6.25
CA LEU A 295 -3.99 -29.88 5.77
C LEU A 295 -4.73 -31.21 5.77
N ARG A 296 -6.06 -31.15 5.83
CA ARG A 296 -6.91 -32.29 5.54
C ARG A 296 -6.80 -32.61 4.04
N GLU A 297 -6.80 -33.89 3.67
CA GLU A 297 -6.70 -34.30 2.27
C GLU A 297 -7.75 -33.65 1.35
N GLN A 298 -8.96 -33.43 1.86
CA GLN A 298 -10.03 -32.77 1.10
C GLN A 298 -9.70 -31.31 0.78
N ASP A 299 -9.14 -30.59 1.76
CA ASP A 299 -8.76 -29.19 1.61
C ASP A 299 -7.58 -29.04 0.64
N LEU A 300 -6.58 -29.92 0.77
CA LEU A 300 -5.44 -29.97 -0.15
C LEU A 300 -5.91 -30.22 -1.60
N LYS A 301 -6.80 -31.19 -1.81
CA LYS A 301 -7.37 -31.46 -3.15
C LYS A 301 -8.20 -30.32 -3.72
N MET A 302 -8.77 -29.45 -2.88
CA MET A 302 -9.45 -28.26 -3.37
C MET A 302 -8.42 -27.24 -3.87
N LEU A 303 -7.32 -27.00 -3.15
CA LEU A 303 -6.24 -26.12 -3.61
C LEU A 303 -5.60 -26.62 -4.92
N GLU A 304 -5.38 -27.93 -5.04
CA GLU A 304 -4.81 -28.56 -6.24
C GLU A 304 -5.73 -28.53 -7.47
N LYS A 305 -7.02 -28.26 -7.28
CA LYS A 305 -7.94 -28.03 -8.40
C LYS A 305 -7.89 -26.60 -8.91
N GLU A 306 -7.57 -25.66 -8.02
CA GLU A 306 -7.45 -24.24 -8.37
C GLU A 306 -6.06 -23.94 -8.95
N MET A 307 -5.01 -24.55 -8.40
CA MET A 307 -3.61 -24.26 -8.76
C MET A 307 -2.91 -25.47 -9.37
N ARG A 308 -1.95 -25.22 -10.26
CA ARG A 308 -1.13 -26.27 -10.86
C ARG A 308 -0.15 -26.81 -9.82
N VAL A 309 -0.11 -28.12 -9.64
CA VAL A 309 0.91 -28.75 -8.80
C VAL A 309 2.25 -28.70 -9.55
N TYR A 310 3.22 -28.01 -8.99
CA TYR A 310 4.57 -28.00 -9.54
C TYR A 310 5.26 -29.33 -9.23
N LEU A 311 5.84 -29.95 -10.25
CA LEU A 311 6.62 -31.18 -10.13
C LEU A 311 8.01 -30.87 -10.69
N SER A 312 9.02 -30.88 -9.81
CA SER A 312 10.44 -30.79 -10.20
C SER A 312 10.91 -32.02 -10.96
#